data_AF-A0A7R9FQF1-F1
#
_entry.id   AF-A0A7R9FQF1-F1
#
_cell.length_a   1.000
_cell.length_b   1.000
_cell.length_c   1.000
_cell.angle_alpha   90.00
_cell.angle_beta   90.00
_cell.angle_gamma   90.00
#
_symmetry.space_group_name_H-M   'P 1'
#
loop_
_entity.id
_entity.type
_entity.pdbx_description
1 polymer ?
#
loop_
_entity_poly.entity_id
_entity_poly.type
_entity_poly.pdbx_seq_one_letter_code
_entity_poly.pdbx_strand_id
1 'polypeptide(L)'
;MYILAIKSGQREKGRQWNKLEDLVSGLLRKTEEHAKLIAQLKNDCEHLWHEKENLKLDNENLKSSLLENIRDRDEIKLELNSTEGRLQYLEAVNQQIRGSTTHKASSSIRAKGPPSLTPKRACSTHGIRMVAPRTCQALADLGVTRSGTYHVDPDGSLIGDAPTLVFCDMETTPVSTIVLHDSMGNTEIDPCGDPGCYRRNISYGSSMKQMVALIEQSESCEQQIRYDCFMAALTTGLRQYGWWVDRHGDPQYYWDGSNAGEHVCRCGISNDCIGPPHPCNCDAKAPQWESDVGAIMNGTALPITELHFGGLKFDDQRANYTLGALTCRGKAPSSANPVEPDSSLHGAGSTSFPQKIIDSAS
;
A
#
# COMPACT_ATOMS: atom_id res chain seq x y z
N MET A 1 6.87 -93.47 64.40
CA MET A 1 7.66 -92.49 63.59
C MET A 1 7.15 -92.36 62.15
N TYR A 2 6.92 -93.45 61.41
CA TYR A 2 6.55 -93.42 59.98
C TYR A 2 5.27 -92.62 59.66
N ILE A 3 4.20 -92.78 60.44
CA ILE A 3 2.92 -92.07 60.23
C ILE A 3 3.05 -90.55 60.47
N LEU A 4 3.93 -90.12 61.39
CA LEU A 4 4.16 -88.70 61.68
C LEU A 4 4.91 -88.01 60.53
N ALA A 5 5.84 -88.72 59.88
CA ALA A 5 6.55 -88.23 58.70
C ALA A 5 5.62 -88.08 57.47
N ILE A 6 4.70 -89.02 57.27
CA ILE A 6 3.68 -88.90 56.21
C ILE A 6 2.73 -87.72 56.49
N LYS A 7 2.28 -87.55 57.74
CA LYS A 7 1.44 -86.40 58.13
C LYS A 7 2.17 -85.06 58.09
N SER A 8 3.50 -85.00 58.26
CA SER A 8 4.26 -83.76 58.11
C SER A 8 4.49 -83.44 56.63
N GLY A 9 4.81 -84.43 55.80
CA GLY A 9 4.98 -84.27 54.36
C GLY A 9 3.69 -83.87 53.64
N GLN A 10 2.53 -84.40 54.05
CA GLN A 10 1.22 -83.97 53.52
C GLN A 10 0.87 -82.54 53.95
N ARG A 11 1.22 -82.14 55.18
CA ARG A 11 1.05 -80.75 55.64
C ARG A 11 1.97 -79.78 54.89
N GLU A 12 3.20 -80.18 54.58
CA GLU A 12 4.12 -79.36 53.79
C GLU A 12 3.65 -79.20 52.35
N LYS A 13 3.16 -80.27 51.71
CA LYS A 13 2.53 -80.19 50.38
C LYS A 13 1.30 -79.28 50.39
N GLY A 14 0.44 -79.37 51.40
CA GLY A 14 -0.71 -78.45 51.54
C GLY A 14 -0.28 -76.99 51.69
N ARG A 15 0.78 -76.71 52.46
CA ARG A 15 1.36 -75.35 52.57
C ARG A 15 1.91 -74.84 51.24
N GLN A 16 2.55 -75.69 50.45
CA GLN A 16 3.06 -75.33 49.12
C GLN A 16 1.93 -75.06 48.12
N TRP A 17 0.86 -75.86 48.15
CA TRP A 17 -0.34 -75.62 47.33
C TRP A 17 -1.03 -74.30 47.65
N ASN A 18 -1.25 -73.99 48.93
CA ASN A 18 -1.85 -72.70 49.32
C ASN A 18 -1.00 -71.50 48.86
N LYS A 19 0.34 -71.60 48.97
CA LYS A 19 1.24 -70.55 48.43
C LYS A 19 1.11 -70.39 46.92
N LEU A 20 0.91 -71.47 46.18
CA LEU A 20 0.73 -71.43 44.73
C LEU A 20 -0.64 -70.81 44.37
N GLU A 21 -1.71 -71.16 45.08
CA GLU A 21 -3.04 -70.55 44.90
C GLU A 21 -3.04 -69.05 45.20
N ASP A 22 -2.35 -68.62 46.26
CA ASP A 22 -2.18 -67.20 46.59
C ASP A 22 -1.43 -66.45 45.48
N LEU A 23 -0.37 -67.05 44.91
CA LEU A 23 0.39 -66.47 43.81
C LEU A 23 -0.45 -66.35 42.52
N VAL A 24 -1.21 -67.39 42.17
CA VAL A 24 -2.08 -67.40 40.99
C VAL A 24 -3.21 -66.37 41.14
N SER A 25 -3.85 -66.32 42.31
CA SER A 25 -4.89 -65.33 42.62
C SER A 25 -4.33 -63.90 42.57
N GLY A 26 -3.11 -63.69 43.08
CA GLY A 26 -2.40 -62.42 42.99
C GLY A 26 -2.09 -61.99 41.56
N LEU A 27 -1.70 -62.93 40.70
CA LEU A 27 -1.45 -62.69 39.27
C LEU A 27 -2.75 -62.36 38.52
N LEU A 28 -3.84 -63.10 38.79
CA LEU A 28 -5.16 -62.84 38.18
C LEU A 28 -5.67 -61.44 38.52
N ARG A 29 -5.57 -61.02 39.78
CA ARG A 29 -5.95 -59.66 40.19
C ARG A 29 -5.14 -58.59 39.45
N LYS A 30 -3.83 -58.77 39.30
CA LYS A 30 -2.98 -57.84 38.53
C LYS A 30 -3.37 -57.81 37.04
N THR A 31 -3.73 -58.95 36.45
CA THR A 31 -4.19 -58.98 35.05
C THR A 31 -5.52 -58.24 34.88
N GLU A 32 -6.45 -58.35 35.83
CA GLU A 32 -7.70 -57.57 35.81
C GLU A 32 -7.45 -56.07 35.96
N GLU A 33 -6.55 -55.66 36.86
CA GLU A 33 -6.15 -54.26 37.02
C GLU A 33 -5.53 -53.70 35.73
N HIS A 34 -4.63 -54.45 35.08
CA HIS A 34 -4.05 -54.06 33.79
C HIS A 34 -5.10 -53.98 32.69
N ALA A 35 -6.06 -54.91 32.62
CA ALA A 35 -7.12 -54.89 31.62
C ALA A 35 -8.01 -53.64 31.76
N LYS A 36 -8.33 -53.24 33.00
CA LYS A 36 -9.05 -51.98 33.27
C LYS A 36 -8.25 -50.76 32.83
N LEU A 37 -6.95 -50.75 33.09
CA LEU A 37 -6.06 -49.64 32.71
C LEU A 37 -5.95 -49.50 31.19
N ILE A 38 -5.85 -50.62 30.47
CA ILE A 38 -5.84 -50.65 29.00
C ILE A 38 -7.17 -50.14 28.43
N ALA A 39 -8.30 -50.56 29.00
CA ALA A 39 -9.62 -50.08 28.57
C ALA A 39 -9.75 -48.56 28.77
N GLN A 40 -9.29 -48.04 29.91
CA GLN A 40 -9.29 -46.60 30.17
C GLN A 40 -8.40 -45.85 29.17
N LEU A 41 -7.16 -46.31 28.97
CA LEU A 41 -6.23 -45.72 28.00
C LEU A 41 -6.80 -45.72 26.58
N LYS A 42 -7.55 -46.76 26.20
CA LYS A 42 -8.22 -46.81 24.90
C LYS A 42 -9.27 -45.70 24.76
N ASN A 43 -10.12 -45.53 25.78
CA ASN A 43 -11.14 -44.47 25.79
C ASN A 43 -10.49 -43.08 25.77
N ASP A 44 -9.43 -42.88 26.56
CA ASP A 44 -8.69 -41.60 26.59
C ASP A 44 -8.06 -41.30 25.22
N CYS A 45 -7.48 -42.29 24.55
CA CYS A 45 -6.95 -42.16 23.19
C CYS A 45 -8.04 -41.81 22.17
N GLU A 46 -9.22 -42.44 22.25
CA GLU A 46 -10.35 -42.12 21.37
C GLU A 46 -10.85 -40.69 21.60
N HIS A 47 -10.97 -40.26 22.86
CA HIS A 47 -11.34 -38.88 23.20
C HIS A 47 -10.32 -37.87 22.65
N LEU A 48 -9.03 -38.07 22.93
CA LEU A 48 -7.97 -37.18 22.43
C LEU A 48 -7.91 -37.14 20.91
N TRP A 49 -8.23 -38.25 20.23
CA TRP A 49 -8.30 -38.28 18.78
C TRP A 49 -9.44 -37.40 18.25
N HIS A 50 -10.64 -37.51 18.83
CA HIS A 50 -11.77 -36.65 18.46
C HIS A 50 -11.53 -35.18 18.80
N GLU A 51 -10.96 -34.88 19.97
CA GLU A 51 -10.60 -33.51 20.37
C GLU A 51 -9.60 -32.90 19.38
N LYS A 52 -8.60 -33.67 18.94
CA LYS A 52 -7.64 -33.22 17.91
C LYS A 52 -8.32 -32.90 16.57
N GLU A 53 -9.25 -33.73 16.10
CA GLU A 53 -9.97 -33.47 14.84
C GLU A 53 -10.89 -32.25 14.96
N ASN A 54 -11.56 -32.06 16.10
CA ASN A 54 -12.35 -30.86 16.37
C ASN A 54 -11.48 -29.59 16.37
N LEU A 55 -10.35 -29.62 17.08
CA LEU A 55 -9.39 -28.49 17.10
C LEU A 55 -8.85 -28.17 15.71
N LYS A 56 -8.68 -29.18 14.84
CA LYS A 56 -8.26 -28.97 13.45
C LYS A 56 -9.34 -28.24 12.65
N LEU A 57 -10.61 -28.63 12.80
CA LEU A 57 -11.73 -27.95 12.16
C LEU A 57 -11.89 -26.50 12.67
N ASP A 58 -11.80 -26.31 13.98
CA ASP A 58 -11.86 -24.97 14.61
C ASP A 58 -10.73 -24.06 14.10
N ASN A 59 -9.54 -24.60 13.89
CA ASN A 59 -8.42 -23.85 13.32
C ASN A 59 -8.70 -23.38 11.89
N GLU A 60 -9.27 -24.23 11.02
CA GLU A 60 -9.64 -23.84 9.65
C GLU A 60 -10.78 -22.81 9.64
N ASN A 61 -11.76 -22.93 10.53
CA ASN A 61 -12.83 -21.94 10.70
C ASN A 61 -12.26 -20.60 11.16
N LEU A 62 -11.42 -20.59 12.20
CA LEU A 62 -10.75 -19.39 12.69
C LEU A 62 -9.91 -18.71 11.62
N LYS A 63 -9.19 -19.50 10.81
CA LYS A 63 -8.40 -18.99 9.69
C LYS A 63 -9.29 -18.30 8.64
N SER A 64 -10.43 -18.89 8.32
CA SER A 64 -11.40 -18.32 7.38
C SER A 64 -11.98 -17.00 7.90
N SER A 65 -12.44 -16.98 9.16
CA SER A 65 -12.92 -15.74 9.81
C SER A 65 -11.83 -14.67 9.92
N LEU A 66 -10.57 -15.04 10.15
CA LEU A 66 -9.47 -14.08 10.18
C LEU A 66 -9.23 -13.43 8.82
N LEU A 67 -9.33 -14.20 7.73
CA LEU A 67 -9.18 -13.67 6.37
C LEU A 67 -10.30 -12.68 6.01
N GLU A 68 -11.53 -12.96 6.42
CA GLU A 68 -12.67 -12.06 6.26
C GLU A 68 -12.46 -10.74 7.02
N ASN A 69 -12.09 -10.81 8.30
CA ASN A 69 -11.77 -9.61 9.10
C ASN A 69 -10.60 -8.79 8.52
N ILE A 70 -9.62 -9.45 7.91
CA ILE A 70 -8.50 -8.77 7.22
C ILE A 70 -9.03 -8.02 6.00
N ARG A 71 -9.89 -8.65 5.20
CA ARG A 71 -10.52 -8.03 4.03
C ARG A 71 -11.35 -6.80 4.43
N ASP A 72 -12.22 -6.94 5.43
CA ASP A 72 -13.05 -5.83 5.92
C ASP A 72 -12.21 -4.67 6.44
N ARG A 73 -11.13 -4.96 7.18
CA ARG A 73 -10.19 -3.94 7.66
C ARG A 73 -9.54 -3.19 6.50
N ASP A 74 -9.13 -3.90 5.46
CA ASP A 74 -8.46 -3.29 4.32
C ASP A 74 -9.43 -2.47 3.45
N GLU A 75 -10.71 -2.85 3.40
CA GLU A 75 -11.79 -2.04 2.82
C GLU A 75 -12.04 -0.76 3.60
N ILE A 76 -12.19 -0.84 4.93
CA ILE A 76 -12.35 0.33 5.81
C ILE A 76 -11.16 1.30 5.66
N LYS A 77 -9.94 0.78 5.53
CA LYS A 77 -8.75 1.62 5.31
C LYS A 77 -8.82 2.40 4.00
N LEU A 78 -9.35 1.80 2.93
CA LEU A 78 -9.49 2.49 1.64
C LEU A 78 -10.51 3.62 1.72
N GLU A 79 -11.64 3.39 2.38
CA GLU A 79 -12.65 4.43 2.62
C GLU A 79 -12.12 5.56 3.51
N LEU A 80 -11.35 5.22 4.55
CA LEU A 80 -10.70 6.18 5.41
C LEU A 80 -9.71 7.04 4.62
N ASN A 81 -8.83 6.42 3.83
CA ASN A 81 -7.86 7.13 2.98
C ASN A 81 -8.55 8.05 1.96
N SER A 82 -9.65 7.59 1.37
CA SER A 82 -10.48 8.38 0.45
C SER A 82 -11.08 9.61 1.14
N THR A 83 -11.62 9.43 2.36
CA THR A 83 -12.24 10.50 3.15
C THR A 83 -11.19 11.51 3.64
N GLU A 84 -10.07 11.03 4.18
CA GLU A 84 -8.94 11.87 4.61
C GLU A 84 -8.37 12.66 3.43
N GLY A 85 -8.15 12.00 2.29
CA GLY A 85 -7.70 12.66 1.08
C GLY A 85 -8.63 13.78 0.62
N ARG A 86 -9.96 13.58 0.71
CA ARG A 86 -10.95 14.61 0.41
C ARG A 86 -10.87 15.78 1.41
N LEU A 87 -10.73 15.51 2.70
CA LEU A 87 -10.56 16.55 3.72
C LEU A 87 -9.29 17.37 3.47
N GLN A 88 -8.15 16.70 3.25
CA GLN A 88 -6.87 17.34 2.96
C GLN A 88 -6.92 18.18 1.66
N TYR A 89 -7.60 17.68 0.63
CA TYR A 89 -7.78 18.43 -0.62
C TYR A 89 -8.57 19.71 -0.39
N LEU A 90 -9.68 19.63 0.35
CA LEU A 90 -10.49 20.79 0.70
C LEU A 90 -9.71 21.79 1.59
N GLU A 91 -8.90 21.31 2.51
CA GLU A 91 -8.02 22.15 3.33
C GLU A 91 -6.97 22.88 2.49
N ALA A 92 -6.31 22.18 1.55
CA ALA A 92 -5.33 22.74 0.63
C ALA A 92 -5.95 23.86 -0.23
N VAL A 93 -7.13 23.60 -0.81
CA VAL A 93 -7.89 24.61 -1.57
C VAL A 93 -8.25 25.83 -0.70
N ASN A 94 -8.71 25.59 0.53
CA ASN A 94 -9.02 26.67 1.48
C ASN A 94 -7.80 27.52 1.83
N GLN A 95 -6.61 26.92 1.99
CA GLN A 95 -5.36 27.65 2.23
C GLN A 95 -4.98 28.55 1.04
N GLN A 96 -5.10 28.04 -0.19
CA GLN A 96 -4.85 28.82 -1.41
C GLN A 96 -5.80 30.03 -1.55
N ILE A 97 -7.08 29.84 -1.25
CA ILE A 97 -8.09 30.93 -1.27
C ILE A 97 -7.74 32.01 -0.24
N ARG A 98 -7.36 31.63 0.99
CA ARG A 98 -6.95 32.57 2.04
C ARG A 98 -5.73 33.40 1.63
N GLY A 99 -4.70 32.76 1.03
CA GLY A 99 -3.52 33.45 0.52
C GLY A 99 -3.85 34.44 -0.61
N SER A 100 -4.77 34.09 -1.50
CA SER A 100 -5.20 34.99 -2.59
C SER A 100 -5.97 36.23 -2.09
N THR A 101 -6.64 36.10 -0.94
CA THR A 101 -7.46 37.18 -0.35
C THR A 101 -6.59 38.23 0.36
N THR A 102 -5.49 37.83 0.99
CA THR A 102 -4.55 38.75 1.67
C THR A 102 -3.76 39.62 0.69
N HIS A 103 -3.41 39.09 -0.49
CA HIS A 103 -2.73 39.88 -1.54
C HIS A 103 -3.63 40.94 -2.19
N LYS A 104 -4.93 40.67 -2.36
CA LYS A 104 -5.89 41.66 -2.90
C LYS A 104 -6.23 42.79 -1.92
N ALA A 105 -6.10 42.58 -0.62
CA ALA A 105 -6.31 43.62 0.39
C ALA A 105 -5.15 44.64 0.49
N SER A 106 -3.94 44.28 0.03
CA SER A 106 -2.77 45.18 0.09
C SER A 106 -2.66 46.18 -1.06
N SER A 107 -3.44 46.05 -2.14
CA SER A 107 -3.35 46.95 -3.31
C SER A 107 -4.23 48.21 -3.21
N SER A 108 -4.89 48.49 -2.09
CA SER A 108 -5.79 49.65 -1.99
C SER A 108 -5.83 50.32 -0.61
N ILE A 109 -4.71 50.86 -0.11
CA ILE A 109 -4.74 51.98 0.85
C ILE A 109 -3.57 52.94 0.56
N ARG A 110 -3.86 54.04 -0.14
CA ARG A 110 -2.99 55.23 -0.16
C ARG A 110 -3.52 56.20 0.89
N ALA A 111 -3.01 56.10 2.12
CA ALA A 111 -3.26 57.10 3.16
C ALA A 111 -1.95 57.83 3.50
N LYS A 112 -2.01 59.16 3.42
CA LYS A 112 -0.94 60.10 3.81
C LYS A 112 -0.64 59.93 5.31
N GLY A 113 0.63 59.79 5.67
CA GLY A 113 1.05 59.67 7.07
C GLY A 113 1.06 60.99 7.86
N PRO A 114 1.34 60.90 9.17
CA PRO A 114 2.19 61.84 9.90
C PRO A 114 3.41 61.12 10.55
N PRO A 115 4.39 61.87 11.11
CA PRO A 115 5.79 61.48 11.04
C PRO A 115 6.33 60.68 12.24
N SER A 116 7.31 59.85 11.91
CA SER A 116 8.54 59.55 12.66
C SER A 116 8.43 59.00 14.09
N LEU A 117 8.63 57.69 14.20
CA LEU A 117 9.46 57.09 15.26
C LEU A 117 10.62 56.35 14.58
N THR A 118 11.78 56.44 15.24
CA THR A 118 13.13 56.15 14.76
C THR A 118 13.33 54.80 14.04
N PRO A 119 14.27 54.70 13.07
CA PRO A 119 14.58 53.43 12.43
C PRO A 119 15.37 52.55 13.41
N LYS A 120 14.69 51.61 14.06
CA LYS A 120 15.38 50.41 14.56
C LYS A 120 16.04 49.76 13.35
N ARG A 121 17.35 49.52 13.46
CA ARG A 121 18.17 48.83 12.45
C ARG A 121 17.36 47.71 11.83
N ALA A 122 16.99 47.90 10.56
CA ALA A 122 16.45 46.83 9.75
C ALA A 122 17.50 45.72 9.77
N CYS A 123 17.11 44.54 10.23
CA CYS A 123 17.87 43.35 9.92
C CYS A 123 17.92 43.29 8.40
N SER A 124 19.12 43.43 7.84
CA SER A 124 19.32 43.29 6.39
C SER A 124 18.98 41.84 6.08
N THR A 125 17.75 41.59 5.64
CA THR A 125 17.41 40.33 5.00
C THR A 125 18.18 40.33 3.70
N HIS A 126 19.43 39.85 3.74
CA HIS A 126 19.96 39.09 2.62
C HIS A 126 18.82 38.15 2.25
N GLY A 127 18.26 38.34 1.05
CA GLY A 127 17.15 37.53 0.58
C GLY A 127 17.61 36.09 0.51
N ILE A 128 17.49 35.37 1.62
CA ILE A 128 17.62 33.92 1.66
C ILE A 128 16.44 33.45 0.84
N ARG A 129 16.72 33.14 -0.42
CA ARG A 129 15.77 32.53 -1.33
C ARG A 129 15.45 31.17 -0.69
N MET A 130 14.27 31.03 -0.09
CA MET A 130 13.83 29.75 0.44
C MET A 130 13.67 28.81 -0.75
N VAL A 131 14.65 27.93 -0.90
CA VAL A 131 14.66 26.83 -1.87
C VAL A 131 13.73 25.77 -1.30
N ALA A 132 12.62 25.51 -1.97
CA ALA A 132 11.73 24.43 -1.56
C ALA A 132 12.44 23.08 -1.76
N PRO A 133 12.40 22.15 -0.79
CA PRO A 133 13.00 20.84 -0.96
C PRO A 133 12.29 20.04 -2.05
N ARG A 134 13.00 19.09 -2.67
CA ARG A 134 12.45 18.34 -3.82
C ARG A 134 11.29 17.41 -3.48
N THR A 135 11.31 16.80 -2.29
CA THR A 135 10.31 15.81 -1.86
C THR A 135 10.06 15.94 -0.36
N CYS A 136 9.02 15.27 0.15
CA CYS A 136 8.78 15.18 1.59
C CYS A 136 9.88 14.41 2.32
N GLN A 137 10.50 13.43 1.67
CA GLN A 137 11.68 12.76 2.24
C GLN A 137 12.83 13.76 2.42
N ALA A 138 13.07 14.66 1.46
CA ALA A 138 14.08 15.72 1.59
C ALA A 138 13.73 16.73 2.71
N LEU A 139 12.44 17.04 2.92
CA LEU A 139 11.98 17.82 4.08
C LEU A 139 12.30 17.10 5.39
N ALA A 140 12.05 15.79 5.47
CA ALA A 140 12.34 15.00 6.65
C ALA A 140 13.83 14.96 6.99
N ASP A 141 14.70 14.87 5.98
CA ASP A 141 16.16 14.93 6.19
C ASP A 141 16.63 16.29 6.71
N LEU A 142 15.88 17.37 6.43
CA LEU A 142 16.09 18.70 7.00
C LEU A 142 15.53 18.84 8.43
N GLY A 143 15.01 17.76 9.00
CA GLY A 143 14.50 17.70 10.38
C GLY A 143 13.02 18.04 10.54
N VAL A 144 12.25 18.08 9.45
CA VAL A 144 10.78 18.25 9.54
C VAL A 144 10.15 16.92 9.94
N THR A 145 9.43 16.91 11.06
CA THR A 145 8.86 15.67 11.64
C THR A 145 7.34 15.64 11.71
N ARG A 146 6.66 16.73 11.34
CA ARG A 146 5.20 16.83 11.42
C ARG A 146 4.59 16.60 10.05
N SER A 147 3.58 15.73 9.98
CA SER A 147 2.76 15.59 8.78
C SER A 147 1.95 16.85 8.51
N GLY A 148 1.68 17.12 7.25
CA GLY A 148 0.93 18.31 6.83
C GLY A 148 1.19 18.71 5.38
N THR A 149 0.61 19.83 4.97
CA THR A 149 0.76 20.34 3.61
C THR A 149 2.01 21.21 3.47
N TYR A 150 2.86 20.92 2.49
CA TYR A 150 4.11 21.64 2.21
C TYR A 150 4.25 21.97 0.72
N HIS A 151 5.02 23.01 0.41
CA HIS A 151 5.49 23.23 -0.96
C HIS A 151 6.78 22.45 -1.16
N VAL A 152 6.81 21.61 -2.19
CA VAL A 152 8.00 20.89 -2.65
C VAL A 152 8.28 21.25 -4.10
N ASP A 153 9.52 21.08 -4.51
CA ASP A 153 10.00 21.48 -5.83
C ASP A 153 10.77 20.34 -6.52
N PRO A 154 10.07 19.24 -6.90
CA PRO A 154 10.67 18.03 -7.47
C PRO A 154 11.62 18.23 -8.65
N ASP A 155 11.25 19.07 -9.62
CA ASP A 155 12.08 19.40 -10.80
C ASP A 155 13.25 20.33 -10.43
N GLY A 156 13.14 21.02 -9.29
CA GLY A 156 14.20 21.72 -8.60
C GLY A 156 14.12 23.23 -8.77
N SER A 157 14.65 23.94 -7.79
CA SER A 157 14.47 25.39 -7.77
C SER A 157 15.02 26.11 -8.98
N LEU A 158 14.12 26.92 -9.57
CA LEU A 158 14.35 27.71 -10.78
C LEU A 158 14.53 26.89 -12.04
N ILE A 159 14.24 25.59 -11.96
CA ILE A 159 14.19 24.67 -13.07
C ILE A 159 12.71 24.34 -13.29
N GLY A 160 12.25 24.38 -14.54
CA GLY A 160 10.90 23.94 -14.86
C GLY A 160 9.80 24.86 -14.30
N ASP A 161 8.86 24.25 -13.57
CA ASP A 161 7.63 24.90 -13.13
C ASP A 161 7.74 25.38 -11.66
N ALA A 162 6.77 26.13 -11.15
CA ALA A 162 6.79 26.58 -9.75
C ALA A 162 6.64 25.41 -8.77
N PRO A 163 7.13 25.53 -7.51
CA PRO A 163 6.93 24.52 -6.47
C PRO A 163 5.46 24.15 -6.33
N THR A 164 5.20 22.86 -6.13
CA THR A 164 3.85 22.32 -6.00
C THR A 164 3.47 22.00 -4.56
N LEU A 165 2.18 22.07 -4.27
CA LEU A 165 1.61 21.82 -2.95
C LEU A 165 1.31 20.32 -2.81
N VAL A 166 1.86 19.68 -1.77
CA VAL A 166 1.69 18.25 -1.48
C VAL A 166 1.36 18.05 -0.01
N PHE A 167 0.78 16.90 0.33
CA PHE A 167 0.72 16.44 1.70
C PHE A 167 1.94 15.55 1.99
N CYS A 168 2.70 15.91 3.02
CA CYS A 168 3.79 15.08 3.53
C CYS A 168 3.27 14.27 4.70
N ASP A 169 3.32 12.95 4.56
CA ASP A 169 3.08 12.05 5.68
C ASP A 169 4.43 11.61 6.28
N MET A 170 4.83 12.30 7.35
CA MET A 170 6.08 12.08 8.06
C MET A 170 6.02 10.87 9.00
N GLU A 171 4.84 10.27 9.20
CA GLU A 171 4.68 9.06 10.04
C GLU A 171 5.04 7.78 9.29
N THR A 172 5.05 7.84 7.96
CA THR A 172 5.49 6.73 7.10
C THR A 172 7.01 6.60 7.04
N THR A 173 7.50 5.37 6.85
CA THR A 173 8.92 5.07 6.64
C THR A 173 9.07 4.10 5.46
N PRO A 174 9.63 4.53 4.31
CA PRO A 174 10.09 5.88 3.98
C PRO A 174 8.95 6.92 3.98
N VAL A 175 9.31 8.21 4.09
CA VAL A 175 8.35 9.32 4.14
C VAL A 175 7.60 9.44 2.82
N SER A 176 6.28 9.66 2.90
CA SER A 176 5.40 9.76 1.75
C SER A 176 5.19 11.22 1.32
N THR A 177 5.32 11.45 0.02
CA THR A 177 4.89 12.65 -0.69
C THR A 177 3.59 12.34 -1.43
N ILE A 178 2.49 12.97 -1.03
CA ILE A 178 1.13 12.66 -1.48
C ILE A 178 0.60 13.82 -2.32
N VAL A 179 0.30 13.55 -3.59
CA VAL A 179 -0.31 14.51 -4.53
C VAL A 179 -1.79 14.19 -4.68
N LEU A 180 -2.62 15.04 -4.08
CA LEU A 180 -4.08 14.92 -4.09
C LEU A 180 -4.68 15.36 -5.44
N HIS A 181 -5.92 14.94 -5.72
CA HIS A 181 -6.67 15.38 -6.90
C HIS A 181 -8.14 15.68 -6.58
N ASP A 182 -8.88 16.15 -7.57
CA ASP A 182 -10.27 16.57 -7.47
C ASP A 182 -11.31 15.43 -7.39
N SER A 183 -10.86 14.16 -7.29
CA SER A 183 -11.72 12.97 -7.37
C SER A 183 -11.41 11.92 -6.28
N MET A 184 -11.00 12.37 -5.08
CA MET A 184 -10.59 11.47 -3.98
C MET A 184 -11.71 10.58 -3.42
N GLY A 185 -12.98 10.93 -3.64
CA GLY A 185 -14.13 10.25 -3.06
C GLY A 185 -14.62 9.05 -3.88
N ASN A 186 -15.30 8.13 -3.20
CA ASN A 186 -16.11 7.11 -3.87
C ASN A 186 -17.19 7.79 -4.73
N THR A 187 -17.23 7.44 -6.02
CA THR A 187 -18.08 8.09 -7.01
C THR A 187 -18.91 7.06 -7.75
N GLU A 188 -20.24 7.21 -7.69
CA GLU A 188 -21.17 6.41 -8.49
C GLU A 188 -21.06 6.80 -9.96
N ILE A 189 -21.06 5.79 -10.83
CA ILE A 189 -20.96 5.95 -12.28
C ILE A 189 -22.37 6.14 -12.85
N ASP A 190 -22.58 7.27 -13.54
CA ASP A 190 -23.84 7.51 -14.25
C ASP A 190 -24.07 6.40 -15.29
N PRO A 191 -25.23 5.71 -15.27
CA PRO A 191 -25.50 4.60 -16.16
C PRO A 191 -25.41 5.00 -17.63
N CYS A 192 -24.54 4.31 -18.36
CA CYS A 192 -24.39 4.50 -19.79
C CYS A 192 -23.93 3.20 -20.48
N GLY A 193 -24.48 2.94 -21.67
CA GLY A 193 -24.41 1.62 -22.29
C GLY A 193 -23.19 1.35 -23.18
N ASP A 194 -22.62 2.38 -23.79
CA ASP A 194 -21.47 2.23 -24.69
C ASP A 194 -20.16 2.08 -23.91
N PRO A 195 -19.11 1.46 -24.48
CA PRO A 195 -17.77 1.47 -23.88
C PRO A 195 -17.26 2.88 -23.55
N GLY A 196 -16.81 3.11 -22.31
CA GLY A 196 -16.19 4.37 -21.89
C GLY A 196 -17.05 5.62 -22.08
N CYS A 197 -18.37 5.48 -22.16
CA CYS A 197 -19.28 6.63 -22.30
C CYS A 197 -19.23 7.54 -21.07
N TYR A 198 -18.99 6.98 -19.89
CA TYR A 198 -18.66 7.74 -18.70
C TYR A 198 -17.18 8.06 -18.74
N ARG A 199 -16.84 9.35 -18.58
CA ARG A 199 -15.47 9.84 -18.55
C ARG A 199 -15.25 10.76 -17.37
N ARG A 200 -14.21 10.48 -16.59
CA ARG A 200 -13.72 11.34 -15.51
C ARG A 200 -12.27 11.75 -15.80
N ASN A 201 -12.04 13.03 -16.06
CA ASN A 201 -10.70 13.60 -16.11
C ASN A 201 -10.20 13.89 -14.69
N ILE A 202 -8.93 13.64 -14.37
CA ILE A 202 -8.37 13.82 -13.03
C ILE A 202 -7.49 15.09 -12.99
N SER A 203 -7.78 15.98 -12.06
CA SER A 203 -7.04 17.23 -11.86
C SER A 203 -6.31 17.24 -10.52
N TYR A 204 -4.98 17.18 -10.55
CA TYR A 204 -4.11 17.11 -9.37
C TYR A 204 -3.76 18.46 -8.76
N GLY A 205 -4.03 19.58 -9.44
CA GLY A 205 -3.53 20.90 -9.05
C GLY A 205 -2.01 21.09 -9.13
N SER A 206 -1.24 20.00 -9.28
CA SER A 206 0.18 19.98 -9.64
C SER A 206 0.35 19.88 -11.15
N SER A 207 1.41 20.48 -11.70
CA SER A 207 1.73 20.29 -13.11
C SER A 207 2.23 18.86 -13.38
N MET A 208 2.01 18.37 -14.59
CA MET A 208 2.51 17.05 -14.98
C MET A 208 4.04 16.96 -14.87
N LYS A 209 4.78 18.05 -15.17
CA LYS A 209 6.24 18.07 -15.02
C LYS A 209 6.67 17.86 -13.57
N GLN A 210 6.03 18.56 -12.62
CA GLN A 210 6.32 18.39 -11.20
C GLN A 210 6.03 16.96 -10.73
N MET A 211 4.93 16.35 -11.19
CA MET A 211 4.59 14.97 -10.84
C MET A 211 5.56 13.95 -11.45
N VAL A 212 5.97 14.13 -12.71
CA VAL A 212 6.99 13.25 -13.35
C VAL A 212 8.32 13.37 -12.63
N ALA A 213 8.77 14.60 -12.34
CA ALA A 213 9.99 14.81 -11.58
C ALA A 213 9.89 14.20 -10.17
N LEU A 214 8.73 14.29 -9.51
CA LEU A 214 8.52 13.62 -8.22
C LEU A 214 8.69 12.10 -8.34
N ILE A 215 8.10 11.49 -9.38
CA ILE A 215 8.24 10.05 -9.62
C ILE A 215 9.71 9.67 -9.83
N GLU A 216 10.46 10.45 -10.59
CA GLU A 216 11.89 10.21 -10.87
C GLU A 216 12.79 10.40 -9.64
N GLN A 217 12.39 11.22 -8.66
CA GLN A 217 13.16 11.50 -7.45
C GLN A 217 12.83 10.55 -6.29
N SER A 218 11.81 9.73 -6.44
CA SER A 218 11.33 8.81 -5.41
C SER A 218 11.77 7.37 -5.66
N GLU A 219 11.88 6.60 -4.58
CA GLU A 219 12.22 5.18 -4.65
C GLU A 219 11.10 4.37 -5.27
N SER A 220 9.86 4.72 -4.91
CA SER A 220 8.65 4.09 -5.42
C SER A 220 7.52 5.10 -5.46
N CYS A 221 6.60 4.91 -6.41
CA CYS A 221 5.33 5.61 -6.45
C CYS A 221 4.22 4.62 -6.76
N GLU A 222 3.07 4.86 -6.16
CA GLU A 222 1.86 4.07 -6.38
C GLU A 222 0.62 4.96 -6.41
N GLN A 223 -0.42 4.47 -7.04
CA GLN A 223 -1.75 5.06 -6.99
C GLN A 223 -2.80 3.97 -6.82
N GLN A 224 -3.58 4.05 -5.75
CA GLN A 224 -4.65 3.09 -5.47
C GLN A 224 -5.83 3.33 -6.42
N ILE A 225 -6.42 2.26 -6.92
CA ILE A 225 -7.62 2.29 -7.75
C ILE A 225 -8.56 1.18 -7.30
N ARG A 226 -9.85 1.50 -7.24
CA ARG A 226 -10.92 0.57 -6.91
C ARG A 226 -12.08 0.75 -7.86
N TYR A 227 -12.62 -0.38 -8.31
CA TYR A 227 -13.86 -0.45 -9.07
C TYR A 227 -14.82 -1.42 -8.37
N ASP A 228 -15.97 -0.91 -7.96
CA ASP A 228 -17.07 -1.65 -7.36
C ASP A 228 -18.16 -1.86 -8.39
N CYS A 229 -18.72 -3.05 -8.48
CA CYS A 229 -19.64 -3.39 -9.54
C CYS A 229 -20.79 -4.29 -9.05
N PHE A 230 -21.97 -4.03 -9.62
CA PHE A 230 -23.13 -4.91 -9.55
C PHE A 230 -23.55 -5.20 -10.99
N MET A 231 -23.34 -6.43 -11.46
CA MET A 231 -23.58 -6.83 -12.85
C MET A 231 -22.89 -5.95 -13.92
N ALA A 232 -21.79 -5.27 -13.57
CA ALA A 232 -21.11 -4.29 -14.42
C ALA A 232 -19.64 -4.69 -14.67
N ALA A 233 -19.40 -5.44 -15.74
CA ALA A 233 -18.06 -5.92 -16.09
C ALA A 233 -17.18 -4.84 -16.71
N LEU A 234 -15.86 -4.95 -16.46
CA LEU A 234 -14.84 -4.14 -17.09
C LEU A 234 -14.56 -4.63 -18.52
N THR A 235 -14.72 -5.93 -18.78
CA THR A 235 -14.59 -6.53 -20.11
C THR A 235 -15.67 -7.58 -20.39
N THR A 236 -15.97 -7.82 -21.67
CA THR A 236 -16.79 -8.97 -22.10
C THR A 236 -16.30 -9.46 -23.45
N GLY A 237 -15.67 -10.63 -23.48
CA GLY A 237 -15.01 -11.13 -24.68
C GLY A 237 -13.87 -10.20 -25.08
N LEU A 238 -13.92 -9.62 -26.29
CA LEU A 238 -12.93 -8.65 -26.77
C LEU A 238 -13.33 -7.19 -26.53
N ARG A 239 -14.48 -6.94 -25.90
CA ARG A 239 -15.02 -5.59 -25.72
C ARG A 239 -14.70 -5.07 -24.33
N GLN A 240 -13.88 -4.03 -24.29
CA GLN A 240 -13.54 -3.29 -23.07
C GLN A 240 -14.63 -2.26 -22.76
N TYR A 241 -15.05 -2.19 -21.51
CA TYR A 241 -16.04 -1.23 -21.01
C TYR A 241 -15.44 -0.27 -19.99
N GLY A 242 -14.41 -0.69 -19.25
CA GLY A 242 -13.70 0.16 -18.29
C GLY A 242 -12.18 0.14 -18.50
N TRP A 243 -11.54 1.31 -18.33
CA TRP A 243 -10.09 1.48 -18.36
C TRP A 243 -9.69 2.79 -17.70
N TRP A 244 -8.41 2.90 -17.34
CA TRP A 244 -7.81 4.18 -16.96
C TRP A 244 -6.84 4.65 -18.05
N VAL A 245 -6.53 5.94 -18.06
CA VAL A 245 -5.62 6.55 -19.04
C VAL A 245 -4.36 7.01 -18.33
N ASP A 246 -3.21 6.67 -18.90
CA ASP A 246 -1.90 7.04 -18.35
C ASP A 246 -1.53 8.50 -18.66
N ARG A 247 -0.36 8.95 -18.18
CA ARG A 247 0.12 10.32 -18.45
C ARG A 247 0.45 10.62 -19.90
N HIS A 248 0.56 9.60 -20.76
CA HIS A 248 0.85 9.72 -22.19
C HIS A 248 -0.43 9.73 -23.03
N GLY A 249 -1.59 9.48 -22.40
CA GLY A 249 -2.89 9.43 -23.07
C GLY A 249 -3.25 8.04 -23.56
N ASP A 250 -2.49 7.01 -23.19
CA ASP A 250 -2.73 5.64 -23.61
C ASP A 250 -3.69 4.93 -22.63
N PRO A 251 -4.69 4.18 -23.14
CA PRO A 251 -5.60 3.42 -22.30
C PRO A 251 -4.91 2.18 -21.71
N GLN A 252 -5.18 1.91 -20.44
CA GLN A 252 -4.61 0.81 -19.68
C GLN A 252 -5.74 -0.03 -19.06
N TYR A 253 -5.63 -1.35 -19.16
CA TYR A 253 -6.69 -2.30 -18.80
C TYR A 253 -6.35 -3.17 -17.58
N TYR A 254 -5.16 -3.00 -17.00
CA TYR A 254 -4.77 -3.68 -15.78
C TYR A 254 -5.14 -2.84 -14.56
N TRP A 255 -5.55 -3.48 -13.47
CA TRP A 255 -6.07 -2.81 -12.28
C TRP A 255 -5.20 -3.01 -11.05
N ASP A 256 -4.05 -3.70 -11.18
CA ASP A 256 -3.07 -3.88 -10.11
C ASP A 256 -1.64 -4.02 -10.69
N GLY A 257 -0.65 -3.51 -9.97
CA GLY A 257 0.77 -3.63 -10.30
C GLY A 257 1.21 -2.81 -11.52
N SER A 258 1.86 -3.50 -12.47
CA SER A 258 2.53 -2.90 -13.65
C SER A 258 2.30 -3.72 -14.92
N ASN A 259 1.11 -4.29 -15.09
CA ASN A 259 0.78 -5.28 -16.14
C ASN A 259 0.31 -4.61 -17.45
N ALA A 260 1.08 -3.65 -17.95
CA ALA A 260 0.73 -2.91 -19.16
C ALA A 260 0.48 -3.84 -20.37
N GLY A 261 -0.60 -3.57 -21.10
CA GLY A 261 -1.03 -4.39 -22.24
C GLY A 261 -1.92 -5.59 -21.90
N GLU A 262 -2.15 -5.88 -20.63
CA GLU A 262 -3.04 -6.95 -20.18
C GLU A 262 -4.33 -6.40 -19.56
N HIS A 263 -5.43 -7.14 -19.70
CA HIS A 263 -6.64 -6.93 -18.91
C HIS A 263 -6.62 -7.90 -17.75
N VAL A 264 -6.20 -7.41 -16.58
CA VAL A 264 -6.00 -8.24 -15.39
C VAL A 264 -6.17 -7.41 -14.12
N CYS A 265 -6.84 -7.98 -13.13
CA CYS A 265 -6.95 -7.43 -11.79
C CYS A 265 -6.15 -8.29 -10.80
N ARG A 266 -6.01 -7.82 -9.56
CA ARG A 266 -5.28 -8.55 -8.51
C ARG A 266 -5.71 -10.02 -8.41
N CYS A 267 -7.02 -10.28 -8.37
CA CYS A 267 -7.53 -11.65 -8.26
C CYS A 267 -7.18 -12.53 -9.47
N GLY A 268 -7.02 -11.92 -10.65
CA GLY A 268 -6.61 -12.61 -11.86
C GLY A 268 -5.15 -13.04 -11.79
N ILE A 269 -4.30 -12.22 -11.17
CA ILE A 269 -2.89 -12.54 -10.90
C ILE A 269 -2.79 -13.69 -9.89
N SER A 270 -3.58 -13.65 -8.82
CA SER A 270 -3.61 -14.69 -7.77
C SER A 270 -4.43 -15.93 -8.14
N ASN A 271 -5.16 -15.91 -9.26
CA ASN A 271 -6.09 -16.96 -9.68
C ASN A 271 -7.16 -17.30 -8.63
N ASP A 272 -7.69 -16.29 -7.96
CA ASP A 272 -8.71 -16.40 -6.92
C ASP A 272 -9.93 -15.50 -7.15
N CYS A 273 -10.16 -15.06 -8.40
CA CYS A 273 -11.39 -14.36 -8.76
C CYS A 273 -12.63 -15.23 -8.54
N ILE A 274 -13.76 -14.57 -8.28
CA ILE A 274 -15.05 -15.25 -8.13
C ILE A 274 -15.54 -15.87 -9.44
N GLY A 275 -16.11 -17.08 -9.36
CA GLY A 275 -16.73 -17.76 -10.50
C GLY A 275 -15.73 -18.47 -11.44
N PRO A 276 -16.15 -18.80 -12.69
CA PRO A 276 -15.25 -19.31 -13.73
C PRO A 276 -14.04 -18.40 -13.93
N PRO A 277 -12.93 -18.85 -14.57
CA PRO A 277 -11.71 -18.06 -14.65
C PRO A 277 -11.98 -16.73 -15.37
N HIS A 278 -12.05 -15.67 -14.57
CA HIS A 278 -12.18 -14.29 -14.99
C HIS A 278 -10.87 -13.56 -14.66
N PRO A 279 -10.47 -12.58 -15.48
CA PRO A 279 -9.29 -11.76 -15.19
C PRO A 279 -9.52 -10.79 -14.02
N CYS A 280 -10.78 -10.52 -13.68
CA CYS A 280 -11.22 -9.62 -12.62
C CYS A 280 -12.53 -10.12 -11.99
N ASN A 281 -12.80 -9.78 -10.73
CA ASN A 281 -14.05 -10.16 -10.04
C ASN A 281 -15.27 -9.57 -10.75
N CYS A 282 -15.19 -8.30 -11.18
CA CYS A 282 -16.28 -7.62 -11.85
C CYS A 282 -16.66 -8.21 -13.21
N ASP A 283 -15.74 -8.93 -13.84
CA ASP A 283 -16.02 -9.59 -15.13
C ASP A 283 -16.94 -10.81 -15.00
N ALA A 284 -17.15 -11.30 -13.78
CA ALA A 284 -18.13 -12.34 -13.49
C ALA A 284 -19.59 -11.85 -13.68
N LYS A 285 -19.83 -10.53 -13.72
CA LYS A 285 -21.17 -9.92 -13.78
C LYS A 285 -22.12 -10.48 -12.71
N ALA A 286 -21.59 -10.67 -11.51
CA ALA A 286 -22.36 -11.25 -10.42
C ALA A 286 -23.57 -10.37 -10.07
N PRO A 287 -24.73 -10.96 -9.73
CA PRO A 287 -25.90 -10.24 -9.22
C PRO A 287 -25.75 -9.88 -7.73
N GLN A 288 -24.54 -9.48 -7.34
CA GLN A 288 -24.15 -9.01 -6.02
C GLN A 288 -22.99 -8.02 -6.20
N TRP A 289 -22.70 -7.23 -5.17
CA TRP A 289 -21.57 -6.31 -5.20
C TRP A 289 -20.26 -7.07 -5.17
N GLU A 290 -19.40 -6.74 -6.11
CA GLU A 290 -18.04 -7.25 -6.23
C GLU A 290 -17.08 -6.08 -6.41
N SER A 291 -15.80 -6.35 -6.16
CA SER A 291 -14.78 -5.30 -6.19
C SER A 291 -13.46 -5.80 -6.76
N ASP A 292 -12.86 -4.95 -7.58
CA ASP A 292 -11.48 -5.07 -8.02
C ASP A 292 -10.70 -3.90 -7.43
N VAL A 293 -9.75 -4.24 -6.55
CA VAL A 293 -8.92 -3.29 -5.81
C VAL A 293 -7.47 -3.54 -6.17
N GLY A 294 -6.75 -2.48 -6.52
CA GLY A 294 -5.32 -2.59 -6.76
C GLY A 294 -4.55 -1.28 -6.63
N ALA A 295 -3.23 -1.42 -6.76
CA ALA A 295 -2.27 -0.32 -6.70
C ALA A 295 -1.50 -0.30 -8.02
N ILE A 296 -1.63 0.78 -8.79
CA ILE A 296 -0.84 0.98 -9.99
C ILE A 296 0.55 1.44 -9.55
N MET A 297 1.58 0.66 -9.87
CA MET A 297 2.98 0.90 -9.46
C MET A 297 3.89 1.22 -10.66
N ASN A 298 3.35 1.24 -11.87
CA ASN A 298 4.12 1.56 -13.07
C ASN A 298 4.44 3.06 -13.11
N GLY A 299 5.61 3.42 -12.59
CA GLY A 299 6.12 4.79 -12.61
C GLY A 299 6.28 5.38 -14.01
N THR A 300 6.27 4.58 -15.09
CA THR A 300 6.26 5.10 -16.47
C THR A 300 4.87 5.45 -17.01
N ALA A 301 3.80 4.97 -16.36
CA ALA A 301 2.42 5.26 -16.73
C ALA A 301 1.78 6.29 -15.79
N LEU A 302 2.12 6.26 -14.49
CA LEU A 302 1.58 7.18 -13.50
C LEU A 302 1.89 8.66 -13.82
N PRO A 303 1.05 9.60 -13.32
CA PRO A 303 -0.22 9.39 -12.64
C PRO A 303 -1.37 9.01 -13.59
N ILE A 304 -2.46 8.46 -13.04
CA ILE A 304 -3.71 8.23 -13.79
C ILE A 304 -4.34 9.58 -14.14
N THR A 305 -4.62 9.81 -15.42
CA THR A 305 -5.15 11.09 -15.93
C THR A 305 -6.65 11.05 -16.21
N GLU A 306 -7.20 9.89 -16.56
CA GLU A 306 -8.63 9.72 -16.81
C GLU A 306 -9.12 8.33 -16.38
N LEU A 307 -10.41 8.25 -16.07
CA LEU A 307 -11.14 7.00 -15.87
C LEU A 307 -12.31 6.94 -16.84
N HIS A 308 -12.48 5.79 -17.48
CA HIS A 308 -13.54 5.53 -18.45
C HIS A 308 -14.31 4.30 -18.03
N PHE A 309 -15.64 4.38 -18.07
CA PHE A 309 -16.54 3.29 -17.72
C PHE A 309 -17.77 3.26 -18.64
N GLY A 310 -18.44 2.12 -18.69
CA GLY A 310 -19.62 1.93 -19.52
C GLY A 310 -20.17 0.52 -19.40
N GLY A 311 -21.10 0.15 -20.29
CA GLY A 311 -21.74 -1.16 -20.24
C GLY A 311 -22.83 -1.30 -19.18
N LEU A 312 -23.28 -0.18 -18.60
CA LEU A 312 -24.43 -0.07 -17.68
C LEU A 312 -25.68 0.24 -18.51
N LYS A 313 -26.17 -0.77 -19.23
CA LYS A 313 -27.32 -0.69 -20.15
C LYS A 313 -28.66 -0.90 -19.47
N PHE A 314 -28.67 -1.65 -18.36
CA PHE A 314 -29.88 -2.08 -17.68
C PHE A 314 -30.01 -1.45 -16.31
N ASP A 315 -31.24 -1.25 -15.86
CA ASP A 315 -31.57 -0.53 -14.63
C ASP A 315 -31.02 -1.19 -13.35
N ASP A 316 -30.64 -2.46 -13.38
CA ASP A 316 -30.06 -3.16 -12.24
C ASP A 316 -28.52 -3.05 -12.19
N GLN A 317 -27.89 -2.57 -13.25
CA GLN A 317 -26.43 -2.44 -13.29
C GLN A 317 -25.99 -1.17 -12.57
N ARG A 318 -25.05 -1.34 -11.63
CA ARG A 318 -24.46 -0.24 -10.87
C ARG A 318 -22.96 -0.42 -10.80
N ALA A 319 -22.24 0.69 -10.72
CA ALA A 319 -20.81 0.65 -10.49
C ALA A 319 -20.37 1.94 -9.82
N ASN A 320 -19.34 1.82 -8.97
CA ASN A 320 -18.66 2.96 -8.37
C ASN A 320 -17.16 2.82 -8.63
N TYR A 321 -16.44 3.94 -8.53
CA TYR A 321 -14.99 3.91 -8.50
C TYR A 321 -14.45 4.79 -7.38
N THR A 322 -13.26 4.43 -6.92
CA THR A 322 -12.44 5.27 -6.05
C THR A 322 -11.02 5.34 -6.62
N LEU A 323 -10.47 6.55 -6.69
CA LEU A 323 -9.08 6.79 -7.09
C LEU A 323 -8.36 7.45 -5.92
N GLY A 324 -7.25 6.84 -5.49
CA GLY A 324 -6.37 7.38 -4.47
C GLY A 324 -5.39 8.40 -5.03
N ALA A 325 -4.71 9.10 -4.13
CA ALA A 325 -3.67 10.06 -4.47
C ALA A 325 -2.44 9.38 -5.10
N LEU A 326 -1.68 10.14 -5.91
CA LEU A 326 -0.33 9.72 -6.30
C LEU A 326 0.56 9.81 -5.06
N THR A 327 1.05 8.65 -4.59
CA THR A 327 1.86 8.55 -3.38
C THR A 327 3.26 8.09 -3.74
N CYS A 328 4.25 8.93 -3.48
CA CYS A 328 5.66 8.67 -3.77
C CYS A 328 6.48 8.64 -2.48
N ARG A 329 7.35 7.63 -2.32
CA ARG A 329 8.09 7.38 -1.08
C ARG A 329 9.59 7.33 -1.31
N GLY A 330 10.35 7.70 -0.29
CA GLY A 330 11.80 7.54 -0.26
C GLY A 330 12.53 8.42 -1.28
N LYS A 331 13.77 8.03 -1.58
CA LYS A 331 14.64 8.68 -2.56
C LYS A 331 15.02 7.70 -3.65
N ALA A 332 15.01 8.14 -4.90
CA ALA A 332 15.58 7.36 -5.98
C ALA A 332 17.04 7.00 -5.66
N PRO A 333 17.48 5.77 -5.97
CA PRO A 333 18.88 5.39 -5.80
C PRO A 333 19.75 6.34 -6.62
N SER A 334 20.70 7.03 -5.96
CA SER A 334 21.68 7.84 -6.67
C SER A 334 22.39 6.95 -7.68
N SER A 335 22.31 7.26 -8.97
CA SER A 335 23.19 6.66 -9.97
C SER A 335 24.63 7.00 -9.60
N ALA A 336 25.29 6.10 -8.87
CA ALA A 336 26.63 6.29 -8.39
C ALA A 336 27.59 6.17 -9.58
N ASN A 337 28.11 7.31 -10.03
CA ASN A 337 29.51 7.45 -10.33
C ASN A 337 29.98 8.73 -9.65
N PRO A 338 30.72 8.65 -8.54
CA PRO A 338 31.48 9.79 -8.04
C PRO A 338 32.49 10.13 -9.13
N VAL A 339 32.31 11.26 -9.82
CA VAL A 339 33.42 11.88 -10.52
C VAL A 339 34.34 12.38 -9.41
N GLU A 340 35.42 11.64 -9.16
CA GLU A 340 36.50 12.12 -8.31
C GLU A 340 36.99 13.47 -8.84
N PRO A 341 37.24 14.46 -7.97
CA PRO A 341 37.96 15.65 -8.37
C PRO A 341 39.42 15.27 -8.63
N ASP A 342 39.85 15.37 -9.88
CA ASP A 342 41.26 15.23 -10.26
C ASP A 342 42.09 16.26 -9.48
N SER A 343 42.80 15.76 -8.48
CA SER A 343 43.83 16.48 -7.76
C SER A 343 45.18 16.18 -8.40
N SER A 344 45.57 17.00 -9.37
CA SER A 344 46.96 17.10 -9.82
C SER A 344 47.44 18.56 -9.83
N LEU A 345 48.14 18.88 -8.73
CA LEU A 345 49.19 19.88 -8.47
C LEU A 345 49.51 20.92 -9.57
N HIS A 346 49.41 22.22 -9.26
CA HIS A 346 50.50 23.11 -8.79
C HIS A 346 51.65 23.37 -9.79
N GLY A 347 51.84 24.65 -10.16
CA GLY A 347 53.14 25.12 -10.64
C GLY A 347 53.18 26.43 -11.44
N ALA A 348 53.14 27.57 -10.74
CA ALA A 348 53.87 28.83 -11.00
C ALA A 348 53.99 29.45 -12.41
N GLY A 349 53.45 30.67 -12.55
CA GLY A 349 54.32 31.87 -12.62
C GLY A 349 54.82 32.40 -13.98
N SER A 350 54.49 33.69 -14.20
CA SER A 350 55.24 34.73 -14.92
C SER A 350 54.87 35.08 -16.39
N THR A 351 54.27 36.27 -16.49
CA THR A 351 54.46 37.36 -17.47
C THR A 351 55.36 37.13 -18.70
N SER A 352 54.82 37.35 -19.90
CA SER A 352 55.29 38.36 -20.88
C SER A 352 54.54 38.28 -22.21
N PHE A 353 54.11 39.44 -22.72
CA PHE A 353 53.88 39.72 -24.16
C PHE A 353 55.26 39.93 -24.83
N PRO A 354 55.48 39.70 -26.15
CA PRO A 354 54.78 40.44 -27.21
C PRO A 354 54.62 39.78 -28.62
N GLN A 355 53.80 40.48 -29.44
CA GLN A 355 53.74 40.67 -30.90
C GLN A 355 54.07 39.56 -31.95
N LYS A 356 53.12 39.42 -32.89
CA LYS A 356 53.20 39.37 -34.40
C LYS A 356 54.11 38.32 -35.08
N ILE A 357 53.58 37.64 -36.11
CA ILE A 357 53.94 37.54 -37.57
C ILE A 357 52.97 36.48 -38.17
N ILE A 358 51.94 36.81 -38.97
CA ILE A 358 51.82 36.86 -40.46
C ILE A 358 52.23 35.56 -41.21
N ASP A 359 51.38 35.16 -42.16
CA ASP A 359 51.56 34.25 -43.32
C ASP A 359 51.25 32.76 -43.09
N SER A 360 50.26 32.11 -43.72
CA SER A 360 49.64 32.08 -45.07
C SER A 360 50.00 30.77 -45.81
N ALA A 361 48.98 30.21 -46.48
CA ALA A 361 48.96 28.99 -47.33
C ALA A 361 49.14 27.64 -46.60
N SER A 362 48.37 26.57 -46.88
CA SER A 362 47.45 26.24 -47.98
C SER A 362 46.22 25.50 -47.48
#